data_AF-R6ZGF0-F1
#
_entry.id   AF-R6ZGF0-F1
#
_cell.length_a   1.000
_cell.length_b   1.000
_cell.length_c   1.000
_cell.angle_alpha   90.00
_cell.angle_beta   90.00
_cell.angle_gamma   90.00
#
_symmetry.space_group_name_H-M   'P 1'
#
loop_
_entity.id
_entity.type
_entity.pdbx_description
1 polymer ?
#
loop_
_entity_poly.entity_id
_entity_poly.type
_entity_poly.pdbx_seq_one_letter_code
_entity_poly.pdbx_strand_id
1 'polypeptide(L)'
;MNNNIIQEVKKKIYELQELITRLEQPQQTEEKKLDYVNLSEGNNEDKLTRITEQITQYDINILPTSKDSQLIRCAIVNELGDRGLKYWHIIRARADGYDEAEQTKRYVYLMSRKASINLNFGVIINRYKAAIDLYNNNLNNKEHGNN
;
A
#
# COMPACT_ATOMS: atom_id res chain seq x y z
N MET A 1 19.68 -37.58 4.31
CA MET A 1 19.53 -36.35 3.50
C MET A 1 18.24 -35.58 3.80
N ASN A 2 17.06 -36.19 3.93
CA ASN A 2 15.80 -35.46 4.20
C ASN A 2 15.73 -34.68 5.53
N ASN A 3 16.42 -35.13 6.58
CA ASN A 3 16.31 -34.49 7.89
C ASN A 3 16.98 -33.10 7.94
N ASN A 4 18.04 -32.88 7.14
CA ASN A 4 18.77 -31.61 7.13
C ASN A 4 17.97 -30.48 6.45
N ILE A 5 17.25 -30.81 5.36
CA ILE A 5 16.40 -29.85 4.66
C ILE A 5 15.23 -29.41 5.56
N ILE A 6 14.62 -30.35 6.29
CA ILE A 6 13.54 -30.04 7.22
C ILE A 6 14.02 -29.14 8.36
N GLN A 7 15.22 -29.36 8.88
CA GLN A 7 15.81 -28.51 9.93
C GLN A 7 16.13 -27.10 9.41
N GLU A 8 16.64 -27.00 8.19
CA GLU A 8 16.95 -25.70 7.57
C GLU A 8 15.68 -24.88 7.30
N VAL A 9 14.60 -25.52 6.83
CA VAL A 9 13.30 -24.87 6.63
C VAL A 9 12.72 -24.41 7.97
N LYS A 10 12.78 -25.23 9.02
CA LYS A 10 12.33 -24.84 10.37
C LYS A 10 13.12 -23.64 10.90
N LYS A 11 14.43 -23.61 10.67
CA LYS A 11 15.28 -22.48 11.07
C LYS A 11 14.86 -21.20 10.36
N LYS A 12 14.64 -21.24 9.05
CA LYS A 12 14.18 -20.08 8.27
C LYS A 12 12.79 -19.61 8.69
N ILE A 13 11.88 -20.52 9.02
CA ILE A 13 10.55 -20.17 9.56
C ILE A 13 10.70 -19.46 10.91
N TYR A 14 11.56 -19.97 11.79
CA TYR A 14 11.80 -19.35 13.10
C TYR A 14 12.45 -17.96 12.96
N GLU A 15 13.44 -17.80 12.09
CA GLU A 15 14.07 -16.50 11.78
C GLU A 15 13.05 -15.49 11.22
N LEU A 16 12.13 -15.95 10.35
CA LEU A 16 11.04 -15.13 9.84
C LEU A 16 10.04 -14.76 10.93
N GLN A 17 9.70 -15.69 11.83
CA GLN A 17 8.82 -15.42 12.97
C GLN A 17 9.44 -14.42 13.94
N GLU A 18 10.74 -14.50 14.21
CA GLU A 18 11.45 -13.49 15.01
C GLU A 18 11.46 -12.12 14.33
N LEU A 19 11.71 -12.07 13.01
CA LEU A 19 11.65 -10.82 12.25
C LEU A 19 10.26 -10.21 12.29
N ILE A 20 9.22 -11.01 12.06
CA ILE A 20 7.82 -10.59 12.19
C ILE A 20 7.55 -10.10 13.60
N THR A 21 7.96 -10.82 14.65
CA THR A 21 7.77 -10.40 16.05
C THR A 21 8.48 -9.09 16.37
N ARG A 22 9.68 -8.85 15.81
CA ARG A 22 10.40 -7.58 15.96
C ARG A 22 9.75 -6.43 15.18
N LEU A 23 9.05 -6.74 14.08
CA LEU A 23 8.28 -5.79 13.29
C LEU A 23 6.87 -5.54 13.87
N GLU A 24 6.29 -6.53 14.54
CA GLU A 24 5.00 -6.51 15.25
C GLU A 24 5.11 -5.96 16.68
N GLN A 25 6.32 -5.96 17.27
CA GLN A 25 6.57 -5.08 18.41
C GLN A 25 6.12 -3.70 17.98
N PRO A 26 5.21 -3.05 18.74
CA PRO A 26 4.84 -1.69 18.43
C PRO A 26 6.15 -0.92 18.47
N GLN A 27 6.68 -0.57 17.30
CA GLN A 27 7.42 0.66 17.21
C GLN A 27 6.48 1.63 17.90
N GLN A 28 6.89 2.14 19.06
CA GLN A 28 6.19 3.22 19.70
C GLN A 28 6.32 4.38 18.72
N THR A 29 5.52 4.38 17.68
CA THR A 29 5.20 5.53 16.88
C THR A 29 4.37 6.35 17.86
N GLU A 30 5.07 7.18 18.65
CA GLU A 30 4.57 8.53 18.86
C GLU A 30 3.93 8.92 17.53
N GLU A 31 2.61 9.12 17.54
CA GLU A 31 1.83 9.45 16.36
C GLU A 31 2.39 10.76 15.79
N LYS A 32 3.45 10.65 14.99
CA LYS A 32 4.21 11.76 14.46
C LYS A 32 3.57 12.21 13.18
N LYS A 33 3.48 13.53 13.03
CA LYS A 33 3.13 14.16 11.77
C LYS A 33 4.01 13.60 10.65
N LEU A 34 3.39 13.13 9.59
CA LEU A 34 4.05 12.53 8.45
C LEU A 34 4.34 13.58 7.38
N ASP A 35 5.57 13.58 6.89
CA ASP A 35 5.92 14.25 5.64
C ASP A 35 5.57 13.36 4.44
N TYR A 36 5.41 13.98 3.28
CA TYR A 36 5.25 13.21 2.05
C TYR A 36 6.57 12.54 1.66
N VAL A 37 6.51 11.29 1.19
CA VAL A 37 7.63 10.65 0.49
C VAL A 37 8.13 11.49 -0.69
N ASN A 38 9.40 11.31 -1.06
CA ASN A 38 9.97 11.97 -2.23
C ASN A 38 9.25 11.52 -3.52
N LEU A 39 8.62 12.48 -4.20
CA LEU A 39 7.90 12.27 -5.47
C LEU A 39 8.61 12.89 -6.69
N SER A 40 9.71 13.64 -6.49
CA SER A 40 10.45 14.29 -7.57
C SER A 40 11.44 13.33 -8.23
N GLU A 41 12.00 12.39 -7.48
CA GLU A 41 13.00 11.44 -7.98
C GLU A 41 12.39 10.11 -8.47
N GLY A 42 13.10 9.42 -9.35
CA GLY A 42 12.75 8.08 -9.82
C GLY A 42 11.59 8.04 -10.82
N ASN A 43 11.31 6.83 -11.30
CA ASN A 43 10.19 6.56 -12.17
C ASN A 43 8.88 6.36 -11.37
N ASN A 44 7.75 6.16 -12.05
CA ASN A 44 6.45 6.00 -11.40
C ASN A 44 6.35 4.74 -10.53
N GLU A 45 7.08 3.68 -10.85
CA GLU A 45 7.17 2.46 -10.02
C GLU A 45 7.94 2.73 -8.72
N ASP A 46 9.06 3.48 -8.78
CA ASP A 46 9.83 3.87 -7.60
C ASP A 46 9.00 4.74 -6.65
N LYS A 47 8.26 5.70 -7.22
CA LYS A 47 7.34 6.57 -6.47
C LYS A 47 6.22 5.75 -5.83
N LEU A 48 5.62 4.82 -6.57
CA LEU A 48 4.55 3.98 -6.05
C LEU A 48 5.05 3.07 -4.94
N THR A 49 6.27 2.55 -5.05
CA THR A 49 6.92 1.75 -4.00
C THR A 49 6.99 2.52 -2.69
N ARG A 50 7.57 3.72 -2.70
CA ARG A 50 7.66 4.58 -1.51
C ARG A 50 6.28 4.94 -0.93
N ILE A 51 5.31 5.25 -1.79
CA ILE A 51 3.92 5.49 -1.36
C ILE A 51 3.39 4.25 -0.65
N THR A 52 3.51 3.07 -1.27
CA THR A 52 2.99 1.83 -0.68
C THR A 52 3.67 1.44 0.61
N GLU A 53 4.98 1.69 0.75
CA GLU A 53 5.72 1.46 1.99
C GLU A 53 5.17 2.35 3.12
N GLN A 54 5.04 3.66 2.90
CA GLN A 54 4.56 4.57 3.94
C GLN A 54 3.11 4.26 4.35
N ILE A 55 2.19 4.08 3.39
CA ILE A 55 0.80 3.75 3.75
C ILE A 55 0.68 2.38 4.44
N THR A 56 1.64 1.46 4.20
CA THR A 56 1.73 0.19 4.93
C THR A 56 2.17 0.40 6.36
N GLN A 57 3.25 1.16 6.54
CA GLN A 57 3.84 1.40 7.85
C GLN A 57 2.87 2.10 8.81
N TYR A 58 2.04 3.00 8.31
CA TYR A 58 1.14 3.84 9.11
C TYR A 58 -0.35 3.46 8.99
N ASP A 59 -0.65 2.32 8.38
CA ASP A 59 -2.03 1.83 8.14
C ASP A 59 -2.98 2.87 7.52
N ILE A 60 -2.52 3.53 6.46
CA ILE A 60 -3.25 4.63 5.84
C ILE A 60 -4.10 4.13 4.67
N ASN A 61 -5.42 4.33 4.75
CA ASN A 61 -6.34 4.03 3.67
C ASN A 61 -6.42 5.18 2.66
N ILE A 62 -5.92 4.97 1.44
CA ILE A 62 -6.04 5.92 0.31
C ILE A 62 -7.27 5.67 -0.58
N LEU A 63 -8.11 4.68 -0.23
CA LEU A 63 -9.31 4.25 -0.95
C LEU A 63 -10.59 4.45 -0.11
N PRO A 64 -10.97 5.68 0.28
CA PRO A 64 -12.13 5.91 1.13
C PRO A 64 -13.47 5.52 0.47
N THR A 65 -13.52 5.44 -0.87
CA THR A 65 -14.75 5.12 -1.61
C THR A 65 -14.51 4.09 -2.73
N SER A 66 -15.59 3.49 -3.23
CA SER A 66 -15.53 2.63 -4.42
C SER A 66 -15.02 3.38 -5.67
N LYS A 67 -15.31 4.69 -5.78
CA LYS A 67 -14.84 5.53 -6.88
C LYS A 67 -13.33 5.75 -6.78
N ASP A 68 -12.80 5.99 -5.58
CA ASP A 68 -11.36 6.04 -5.32
C ASP A 68 -10.66 4.75 -5.76
N SER A 69 -11.22 3.61 -5.33
CA SER A 69 -10.75 2.28 -5.67
C SER A 69 -10.62 2.08 -7.18
N GLN A 70 -11.65 2.46 -7.94
CA GLN A 70 -11.63 2.37 -9.40
C GLN A 70 -10.59 3.32 -10.03
N LEU A 71 -10.53 4.57 -9.60
CA LEU A 71 -9.62 5.57 -10.15
C LEU A 71 -8.15 5.16 -9.94
N ILE A 72 -7.80 4.74 -8.72
CA ILE A 72 -6.45 4.28 -8.39
C ILE A 72 -6.09 3.03 -9.18
N ARG A 73 -6.97 2.02 -9.22
CA ARG A 73 -6.71 0.80 -9.99
C ARG A 73 -6.46 1.09 -11.47
N CYS A 74 -7.30 1.93 -12.08
CA CYS A 74 -7.13 2.31 -13.49
C CYS A 74 -5.82 3.08 -13.72
N ALA A 75 -5.45 4.02 -12.84
CA ALA A 75 -4.18 4.74 -12.94
C ALA A 75 -2.98 3.78 -12.83
N ILE A 76 -3.00 2.83 -11.90
CA ILE A 76 -1.92 1.84 -11.76
C ILE A 76 -1.81 0.96 -13.02
N VAL A 77 -2.94 0.47 -13.56
CA VAL A 77 -2.97 -0.30 -14.82
C VAL A 77 -2.38 0.49 -15.98
N ASN A 78 -2.74 1.76 -16.10
CA ASN A 78 -2.27 2.61 -17.19
C ASN A 78 -0.74 2.81 -17.11
N GLU A 79 -0.23 3.11 -15.92
CA GLU A 79 1.17 3.45 -15.69
C GLU A 79 2.10 2.22 -15.70
N LEU A 80 1.71 1.14 -15.05
CA LEU A 80 2.62 0.02 -14.75
C LEU A 80 2.23 -1.29 -15.44
N GLY A 81 1.00 -1.40 -15.94
CA GLY A 81 0.51 -2.65 -16.52
C GLY A 81 0.57 -3.80 -15.52
N ASP A 82 1.04 -4.97 -15.95
CA ASP A 82 1.13 -6.17 -15.10
C ASP A 82 1.99 -5.96 -13.85
N ARG A 83 3.05 -5.15 -13.94
CA ARG A 83 3.93 -4.81 -12.80
C ARG A 83 3.19 -4.08 -11.68
N GLY A 84 2.07 -3.45 -12.01
CA GLY A 84 1.25 -2.69 -11.08
C GLY A 84 0.40 -3.55 -10.13
N LEU A 85 0.18 -4.83 -10.44
CA LEU A 85 -0.73 -5.70 -9.71
C LEU A 85 -0.31 -5.86 -8.23
N LYS A 86 0.98 -6.01 -7.96
CA LYS A 86 1.51 -6.13 -6.58
C LYS A 86 1.15 -4.91 -5.73
N TYR A 87 1.26 -3.70 -6.29
CA TYR A 87 0.92 -2.47 -5.58
C TYR A 87 -0.59 -2.34 -5.37
N TRP A 88 -1.39 -2.79 -6.34
CA TRP A 88 -2.84 -2.82 -6.19
C TRP A 88 -3.27 -3.70 -5.01
N HIS A 89 -2.70 -4.90 -4.89
CA HIS A 89 -2.97 -5.79 -3.77
C HIS A 89 -2.57 -5.16 -2.43
N ILE A 90 -1.38 -4.56 -2.35
CA ILE A 90 -0.93 -3.86 -1.13
C ILE A 90 -1.90 -2.73 -0.75
N ILE A 91 -2.31 -1.90 -1.71
CA ILE A 91 -3.22 -0.77 -1.45
C ILE A 91 -4.60 -1.28 -1.04
N ARG A 92 -5.14 -2.27 -1.75
CA ARG A 92 -6.53 -2.72 -1.58
C ARG A 92 -6.71 -3.63 -0.37
N ALA A 93 -5.67 -4.33 0.09
CA ALA A 93 -5.69 -5.15 1.29
C ALA A 93 -6.08 -4.38 2.57
N ARG A 94 -5.88 -3.05 2.57
CA ARG A 94 -6.26 -2.15 3.69
C ARG A 94 -7.71 -1.74 3.72
N ALA A 95 -8.46 -1.96 2.63
CA ALA A 95 -9.87 -1.61 2.59
C ALA A 95 -10.72 -2.84 2.91
N ASP A 96 -11.87 -2.62 3.53
CA ASP A 96 -12.77 -3.70 3.96
C ASP A 96 -13.18 -4.64 2.81
N GLY A 97 -13.39 -5.92 3.16
CA GLY A 97 -13.85 -6.95 2.24
C GLY A 97 -12.87 -7.25 1.10
N TYR A 98 -11.56 -7.28 1.41
CA TYR A 98 -10.54 -7.64 0.44
C TYR A 98 -10.58 -9.13 0.09
N ASP A 99 -10.88 -9.42 -1.18
CA ASP A 99 -10.73 -10.73 -1.82
C ASP A 99 -9.68 -10.60 -2.92
N GLU A 100 -8.52 -11.22 -2.72
CA GLU A 100 -7.40 -11.18 -3.65
C GLU A 100 -7.79 -11.67 -5.04
N ALA A 101 -8.47 -12.81 -5.15
CA ALA A 101 -8.83 -13.41 -6.42
C ALA A 101 -9.80 -12.52 -7.21
N GLU A 102 -10.78 -11.94 -6.53
CA GLU A 102 -11.69 -10.97 -7.15
C GLU A 102 -10.97 -9.69 -7.58
N GLN A 103 -10.03 -9.20 -6.77
CA GLN A 103 -9.24 -8.02 -7.14
C GLN A 103 -8.30 -8.30 -8.33
N THR A 104 -7.68 -9.47 -8.40
CA THR A 104 -6.87 -9.89 -9.55
C THR A 104 -7.72 -9.95 -10.82
N LYS A 105 -8.91 -10.57 -10.76
CA LYS A 105 -9.84 -10.62 -11.91
C LYS A 105 -10.18 -9.22 -12.42
N ARG A 106 -10.53 -8.30 -11.53
CA ARG A 106 -10.85 -6.90 -11.89
C ARG A 106 -9.65 -6.16 -12.47
N TYR A 107 -8.46 -6.43 -11.97
CA TYR A 107 -7.22 -5.83 -12.48
C TYR A 107 -6.90 -6.32 -13.90
N VAL A 108 -6.92 -7.65 -14.11
CA VAL A 108 -6.69 -8.28 -15.41
C VAL A 108 -7.73 -7.83 -16.44
N TYR A 109 -9.00 -7.68 -16.03
CA TYR A 109 -10.02 -7.11 -16.91
C TYR A 109 -9.65 -5.69 -17.38
N LEU A 110 -9.16 -4.82 -16.49
CA LEU A 110 -8.72 -3.48 -16.86
C LEU A 110 -7.46 -3.49 -17.74
N MET A 111 -6.54 -4.44 -17.52
CA MET A 111 -5.38 -4.63 -18.40
C MET A 111 -5.80 -4.85 -19.85
N SER A 112 -6.82 -5.68 -20.09
CA SER A 112 -7.35 -5.91 -21.44
C SER A 112 -7.95 -4.65 -22.10
N ARG A 113 -8.28 -3.63 -21.29
CA ARG A 113 -8.87 -2.36 -21.72
C ARG A 113 -7.91 -1.17 -21.52
N LYS A 114 -6.62 -1.42 -21.26
CA LYS A 114 -5.63 -0.39 -20.93
C LYS A 114 -5.63 0.79 -21.92
N ALA A 115 -5.74 0.51 -23.22
CA ALA A 115 -5.74 1.54 -24.26
C ALA A 115 -6.88 2.57 -24.13
N SER A 116 -7.97 2.23 -23.42
CA SER A 116 -9.11 3.13 -23.16
C SER A 116 -9.00 3.91 -21.85
N ILE A 117 -7.96 3.68 -21.05
CA ILE A 117 -7.78 4.31 -19.74
C ILE A 117 -6.96 5.58 -19.93
N ASN A 118 -7.56 6.73 -19.62
CA ASN A 118 -6.91 8.03 -19.66
C ASN A 118 -6.70 8.62 -18.26
N LEU A 119 -6.09 7.82 -17.37
CA LEU A 119 -5.75 8.24 -16.01
C LEU A 119 -4.26 8.10 -15.80
N ASN A 120 -3.62 9.17 -15.34
CA ASN A 120 -2.19 9.22 -15.12
C ASN A 120 -1.81 9.02 -13.64
N PHE A 121 -0.51 8.90 -13.39
CA PHE A 121 0.06 8.73 -12.05
C PHE A 121 -0.32 9.84 -11.05
N GLY A 122 -0.65 11.04 -11.53
CA GLY A 122 -1.09 12.16 -10.68
C GLY A 122 -2.34 11.87 -9.87
N VAL A 123 -3.22 10.98 -10.36
CA VAL A 123 -4.39 10.50 -9.61
C VAL A 123 -3.98 9.81 -8.32
N ILE A 124 -2.91 9.00 -8.37
CA ILE A 124 -2.39 8.27 -7.22
C ILE A 124 -1.76 9.24 -6.22
N ILE A 125 -0.93 10.16 -6.72
CA ILE A 125 -0.27 11.18 -5.88
C ILE A 125 -1.31 12.02 -5.12
N ASN A 126 -2.36 12.49 -5.79
CA ASN A 126 -3.36 13.35 -5.17
C ASN A 126 -4.14 12.63 -4.05
N ARG A 127 -4.49 11.35 -4.26
CA ARG A 127 -5.17 10.56 -3.23
C ARG A 127 -4.28 10.24 -2.05
N TYR A 128 -3.02 9.90 -2.32
CA TYR A 128 -2.02 9.69 -1.29
C TYR A 128 -1.82 10.95 -0.43
N LYS A 129 -1.59 12.13 -1.04
CA LYS A 129 -1.43 13.39 -0.29
C LYS A 129 -2.65 13.71 0.58
N ALA A 130 -3.85 13.59 0.01
CA ALA A 130 -5.08 13.82 0.76
C ALA A 130 -5.23 12.88 1.98
N ALA A 131 -4.79 11.63 1.86
CA ALA A 131 -4.82 10.68 2.96
C ALA A 131 -3.78 11.01 4.06
N ILE A 132 -2.57 11.45 3.67
CA ILE A 132 -1.56 11.94 4.63
C ILE A 132 -2.04 13.19 5.35
N ASP A 133 -2.65 14.14 4.64
CA ASP A 133 -3.20 15.36 5.24
C ASP A 133 -4.31 15.04 6.23
N LEU A 134 -5.21 14.11 5.88
CA LEU A 134 -6.27 13.64 6.76
C LEU A 134 -5.70 12.96 8.01
N TYR A 135 -4.71 12.08 7.84
CA TYR A 135 -4.01 11.43 8.95
C TYR A 135 -3.42 12.47 9.91
N ASN A 136 -2.63 13.42 9.40
CA ASN A 136 -2.00 14.47 10.20
C ASN A 136 -3.02 15.37 10.91
N ASN A 137 -4.14 15.70 10.24
CA ASN A 137 -5.21 16.49 10.87
C ASN A 137 -5.88 15.73 12.02
N ASN A 138 -6.09 14.43 11.86
CA ASN A 138 -6.64 13.59 12.92
C ASN A 138 -5.69 13.46 14.11
N LEU A 139 -4.37 13.46 13.87
CA LEU A 139 -3.37 13.51 14.94
C LEU A 139 -3.43 14.82 15.73
N ASN A 140 -3.43 15.96 15.04
CA ASN A 140 -3.52 17.27 15.71
C ASN A 140 -4.79 17.40 16.57
N ASN A 141 -5.91 16.85 16.10
CA ASN A 141 -7.17 16.85 16.85
C ASN A 141 -7.11 15.95 18.10
N LYS A 142 -6.32 14.87 18.09
CA LYS A 142 -6.07 14.05 19.28
C LYS A 142 -5.15 14.77 20.27
N GLU A 143 -4.12 15.47 19.80
CA GLU A 143 -3.22 16.26 20.66
C GLU A 143 -3.90 17.46 21.33
N HIS A 144 -4.88 18.07 20.66
CA HIS A 144 -5.66 19.18 21.20
C HIS A 144 -7.00 18.76 21.85
N GLY A 145 -7.38 17.49 21.74
CA GLY A 145 -8.61 16.92 22.28
C GLY A 145 -8.43 16.37 23.69
N ASN A 146 -8.26 17.24 24.68
CA ASN A 146 -8.73 16.93 26.03
C ASN A 146 -10.26 16.85 25.99
N ASN A 147 -10.81 15.67 26.19
CA ASN A 147 -12.13 15.46 26.80
C ASN A 147 -12.15 14.12 27.54
#